data_AF-A0A256HCS1-F1
#
_entry.id   AF-A0A256HCS1-F1
#
_cell.length_a   1.000
_cell.length_b   1.000
_cell.length_c   1.000
_cell.angle_alpha   90.00
_cell.angle_beta   90.00
_cell.angle_gamma   90.00
#
_symmetry.space_group_name_H-M   'P 1'
#
loop_
_entity.id
_entity.type
_entity.pdbx_description
1 polymer ?
#
loop_
_entity_poly.entity_id
_entity_poly.type
_entity_poly.pdbx_seq_one_letter_code
_entity_poly.pdbx_strand_id
1 'polypeptide(L)' 'MGQLVFALFHVYPVLLLSPPIAAVAHMTLYYSVMGGIFGWVFERTSTFVAPALVHGVFNAVIFVAPLLT' A
#
# COMPACT_ATOMS: atom_id res chain seq x y z
N MET A 1 11.16 5.00 -4.16
CA MET A 1 9.96 4.96 -5.02
C MET A 1 8.99 6.02 -4.51
N GLY A 2 8.55 6.95 -5.34
CA GLY A 2 7.65 8.03 -4.90
C GLY A 2 6.28 7.48 -4.50
N GLN A 3 5.67 8.04 -3.45
CA GLN A 3 4.37 7.64 -2.90
C GLN A 3 3.29 7.49 -3.99
N LEU A 4 3.31 8.42 -4.96
CA LEU A 4 2.42 8.42 -6.12
C LEU A 4 2.63 7.21 -7.05
N VAL A 5 3.88 6.79 -7.28
CA VAL A 5 4.21 5.64 -8.13
C VAL A 5 3.69 4.36 -7.50
N PHE A 6 3.85 4.22 -6.17
CA PHE A 6 3.32 3.08 -5.43
C PHE A 6 1.78 3.04 -5.49
N ALA A 7 1.12 4.18 -5.29
CA ALA A 7 -0.32 4.28 -5.39
C ALA A 7 -0.85 3.93 -6.79
N LEU A 8 -0.24 4.50 -7.84
CA LEU A 8 -0.63 4.23 -9.22
C LEU A 8 -0.48 2.74 -9.59
N PHE A 9 0.58 2.09 -9.13
CA PHE A 9 0.80 0.66 -9.38
C PHE A 9 -0.33 -0.23 -8.83
N HIS A 10 -0.95 0.17 -7.72
CA HIS A 10 -2.05 -0.58 -7.11
C HIS A 10 -3.43 -0.17 -7.63
N VAL A 11 -3.62 1.10 -8.00
CA VAL A 11 -4.91 1.63 -8.46
C VAL A 11 -5.14 1.36 -9.95
N TYR A 12 -4.10 1.49 -10.79
CA TYR A 12 -4.23 1.39 -12.25
C TYR A 12 -4.84 0.06 -12.74
N PRO A 13 -4.41 -1.13 -12.27
CA PRO A 13 -5.02 -2.38 -12.68
C PRO A 13 -6.50 -2.47 -12.33
N VAL A 14 -6.89 -1.88 -11.20
CA VAL A 14 -8.30 -1.88 -10.77
C VAL A 14 -9.13 -0.91 -11.58
N LEU A 15 -8.59 0.24 -12.01
CA LEU A 15 -9.28 1.15 -12.92
C LEU A 15 -9.69 0.47 -14.24
N LEU A 16 -8.90 -0.49 -14.73
CA LEU A 16 -9.22 -1.26 -15.95
C LEU A 16 -10.48 -2.13 -15.79
N LEU A 17 -10.92 -2.41 -14.56
CA LEU A 17 -12.11 -3.19 -14.24
C LEU A 17 -13.37 -2.34 -14.11
N SER A 18 -13.32 -1.04 -14.42
CA SER A 18 -14.45 -0.10 -14.26
C SER A 18 -15.10 -0.15 -12.86
N PRO A 19 -14.32 0.02 -11.78
CA PRO A 19 -14.81 -0.11 -10.41
C PRO A 19 -15.70 1.07 -10.02
N PRO A 20 -16.53 0.94 -8.96
CA PRO A 20 -17.21 2.09 -8.38
C PRO A 20 -16.22 3.18 -7.94
N ILE A 21 -16.60 4.45 -8.14
CA ILE A 21 -15.72 5.59 -7.80
C ILE A 21 -15.29 5.61 -6.33
N ALA A 22 -16.15 5.12 -5.42
CA ALA A 22 -15.84 4.99 -4.01
C ALA A 22 -14.65 4.05 -3.76
N ALA A 23 -14.56 2.94 -4.50
CA ALA A 23 -13.44 2.02 -4.41
C ALA A 23 -12.15 2.66 -4.93
N VAL A 24 -12.22 3.41 -6.04
CA VAL A 24 -11.07 4.16 -6.57
C VAL A 24 -10.56 5.17 -5.55
N ALA A 25 -11.46 5.96 -4.96
CA ALA A 25 -11.11 6.96 -3.95
C ALA A 25 -10.47 6.33 -2.71
N HIS A 26 -11.08 5.24 -2.21
CA HIS A 26 -10.53 4.49 -1.09
C HIS A 26 -9.14 3.95 -1.39
N MET A 27 -8.96 3.24 -2.51
CA MET A 27 -7.67 2.67 -2.90
C MET A 27 -6.62 3.75 -3.11
N THR A 28 -6.97 4.86 -3.75
CA THR A 28 -6.04 5.97 -3.99
C THR A 28 -5.51 6.53 -2.69
N LEU A 29 -6.41 6.85 -1.74
CA LEU A 29 -6.02 7.34 -0.42
C LEU A 29 -5.18 6.30 0.33
N TYR A 30 -5.67 5.06 0.37
CA TYR A 30 -5.04 3.95 1.08
C TYR A 30 -3.61 3.67 0.61
N TYR A 31 -3.41 3.50 -0.70
CA TYR A 31 -2.08 3.20 -1.24
C TYR A 31 -1.16 4.42 -1.24
N SER A 32 -1.69 5.65 -1.30
CA SER A 32 -0.86 6.86 -1.13
C SER A 32 -0.27 6.94 0.27
N VAL A 33 -1.10 6.68 1.30
CA VAL A 33 -0.65 6.64 2.70
C VAL A 33 0.39 5.53 2.89
N MET A 34 0.15 4.32 2.37
CA MET A 34 1.12 3.23 2.45
C MET A 34 2.45 3.56 1.78
N GLY A 35 2.41 4.11 0.56
CA GLY A 35 3.62 4.57 -0.13
C GLY A 35 4.38 5.62 0.68
N GLY A 36 3.66 6.49 1.40
CA GLY A 36 4.23 7.45 2.34
C GLY A 36 4.93 6.82 3.52
N ILE A 37 4.31 5.83 4.17
CA ILE A 37 4.92 5.09 5.28
C ILE A 37 6.19 4.39 4.80
N PHE A 38 6.17 3.73 3.64
CA PHE A 38 7.33 3.02 3.10
C PHE A 38 8.48 3.97 2.73
N GLY A 39 8.16 5.13 2.16
CA GLY A 39 9.13 6.20 1.91
C GLY A 39 9.77 6.71 3.20
N TRP A 40 8.95 6.99 4.22
CA TRP A 40 9.44 7.43 5.52
C TRP A 40 10.32 6.38 6.20
N VAL A 41 9.93 5.09 6.19
CA VAL A 41 10.75 4.01 6.74
C VAL A 41 12.10 3.92 6.03
N PHE A 42 12.11 4.06 4.70
CA PHE A 42 13.35 4.10 3.93
C PHE A 42 14.23 5.28 4.34
N GLU A 43 13.67 6.48 4.49
CA GLU A 43 14.41 7.67 4.94
C GLU A 43 15.05 7.48 6.32
N ARG A 44 14.40 6.73 7.22
CA ARG A 44 14.92 6.47 8.57
C ARG A 44 15.96 5.36 8.65
N THR A 45 15.98 4.45 7.67
CA THR A 45 16.78 3.21 7.75
C THR A 45 17.82 3.10 6.65
N SER A 46 17.71 3.91 5.59
CA SER A 46 18.56 3.89 4.40
C SER A 46 18.67 2.51 3.73
N THR A 47 17.64 1.66 3.87
CA THR A 47 17.58 0.34 3.26
C THR A 47 16.19 0.01 2.75
N PHE A 48 16.11 -0.71 1.64
CA PHE A 48 14.84 -1.23 1.09
C PHE A 48 14.31 -2.46 1.84
N VAL A 49 15.14 -3.10 2.65
CA VAL A 49 14.73 -4.28 3.44
C VAL A 49 13.69 -3.89 4.49
N ALA A 50 13.87 -2.76 5.17
CA ALA A 50 12.94 -2.34 6.22
C ALA A 50 11.53 -2.03 5.68
N PRO A 51 11.34 -1.23 4.62
CA PRO A 51 10.03 -1.07 3.98
C PRO A 51 9.42 -2.39 3.49
N ALA A 52 10.23 -3.31 2.95
CA ALA A 52 9.74 -4.61 2.50
C ALA A 52 9.21 -5.46 3.66
N LEU A 53 9.88 -5.46 4.82
CA LEU A 53 9.40 -6.12 6.03
C LEU A 53 8.10 -5.49 6.55
N VAL A 54 8.02 -4.16 6.58
CA VAL A 54 6.79 -3.45 6.99
C VAL A 54 5.62 -3.82 6.07
N HIS A 55 5.84 -3.82 4.75
CA HIS A 55 4.84 -4.24 3.77
C HIS A 55 4.41 -5.71 3.98
N GLY A 56 5.37 -6.61 4.19
CA GLY A 56 5.10 -8.03 4.43
C GLY A 56 4.29 -8.28 5.71
N VAL A 57 4.66 -7.63 6.81
CA VAL A 57 3.93 -7.71 8.09
C VAL A 57 2.52 -7.15 7.96
N PHE A 58 2.38 -6.01 7.28
CA PHE A 58 1.07 -5.41 7.05
C PHE A 58 0.13 -6.33 6.27
N ASN A 59 0.63 -6.96 5.20
CA ASN A 59 -0.15 -7.95 4.45
C ASN A 59 -0.50 -9.17 5.32
N ALA A 60 0.44 -9.66 6.12
CA ALA A 60 0.17 -10.77 7.04
C ALA A 60 -0.96 -10.42 8.02
N VAL A 61 -0.95 -9.22 8.61
CA VAL A 61 -2.02 -8.77 9.51
C VAL A 61 -3.36 -8.70 8.78
N ILE A 62 -3.42 -8.14 7.58
CA ILE A 62 -4.66 -8.04 6.80
C ILE A 62 -5.27 -9.41 6.50
N PHE A 63 -4.44 -10.39 6.15
CA PHE A 63 -4.95 -11.72 5.78
C PHE A 63 -5.21 -12.62 7.00
N VAL A 64 -4.47 -12.44 8.09
CA VAL A 64 -4.59 -13.28 9.29
C VAL A 64 -5.66 -12.75 10.26
N ALA A 65 -5.76 -11.43 10.48
CA ALA A 65 -6.67 -10.88 11.48
C ALA A 65 -8.14 -11.30 11.31
N PRO A 66 -8.71 -11.34 10.08
CA PRO A 66 -10.08 -11.83 9.87
C PRO A 66 -10.28 -13.32 10.17
N LEU A 67 -9.21 -14.12 10.26
CA LEU A 67 -9.27 -15.54 10.61
C LEU A 67 -9.29 -15.77 12.13
N LEU A 68 -9.05 -14.72 12.92
CA LEU A 68 -8.96 -14.77 14.38
C LEU A 68 -10.20 -14.22 15.09
N THR A 69 -11.21 -13.79 14.33
CA THR A 69 -12.47 -13.19 14.80
C THR A 69 -13.65 -13.94 14.22
#